data_AF-A0A060C8U9-F1
#
_entry.id   AF-A0A060C8U9-F1
#
_cell.length_a   1.000
_cell.length_b   1.000
_cell.length_c   1.000
_cell.angle_alpha   90.00
_cell.angle_beta   90.00
_cell.angle_gamma   90.00
#
_symmetry.space_group_name_H-M   'P 1'
#
loop_
_entity.id
_entity.type
_entity.pdbx_description
1 polymer ?
#
loop_
_entity_poly.entity_id
_entity_poly.type
_entity_poly.pdbx_seq_one_letter_code
_entity_poly.pdbx_strand_id
1 'polypeptide(L)'
;MTAVYRPRPGLPFTPVTIAGRKRLMWTTFTPQQIDIDVRSAPGAAYLEGILDTLAEAKVSMVRLDAVGYAIKTPGTSSFMTPETFAFIERFTARARELGMDVLVEVHAHYESQVRIGELVDRVYDFALPRWCCTRRTPVTSARCGTGCRSAAQLRHRSRTP
;
A
#
# COMPACT_ATOMS: atom_id res chain seq x y z
N MET A 1 13.06 13.72 15.68
CA MET A 1 12.38 12.41 15.50
C MET A 1 10.87 12.58 15.23
N THR A 2 10.46 13.65 14.52
CA THR A 2 9.06 14.11 14.47
C THR A 2 8.36 13.85 13.13
N ALA A 3 9.02 13.18 12.18
CA ALA A 3 8.56 13.11 10.80
C ALA A 3 7.72 11.88 10.46
N VAL A 4 7.81 10.78 11.24
CA VAL A 4 7.19 9.49 10.87
C VAL A 4 5.66 9.59 10.86
N TYR A 5 5.06 9.37 9.68
CA TYR A 5 3.62 9.35 9.52
C TYR A 5 3.03 8.13 10.21
N ARG A 6 2.00 8.31 11.07
CA ARG A 6 1.38 7.19 11.80
C ARG A 6 -0.14 7.30 11.87
N PRO A 7 -0.84 6.15 11.80
CA PRO A 7 -2.30 6.10 11.94
C PRO A 7 -2.78 6.17 13.39
N ARG A 8 -1.92 5.93 14.40
CA ARG A 8 -2.27 5.92 15.84
C ARG A 8 -1.27 6.72 16.69
N PRO A 9 -1.65 7.29 17.85
CA PRO A 9 -0.72 7.99 18.78
C PRO A 9 0.38 7.08 19.37
N GLY A 10 1.56 7.62 19.74
CA GLY A 10 2.69 6.89 20.39
C GLY A 10 4.05 6.74 19.67
N LEU A 11 4.86 5.81 20.18
CA LEU A 11 6.04 5.15 19.57
C LEU A 11 5.72 4.14 18.44
N PRO A 12 6.30 4.08 17.22
CA PRO A 12 6.22 2.84 16.42
C PRO A 12 7.26 1.81 16.91
N PHE A 13 7.47 1.70 18.22
CA PHE A 13 8.49 0.84 18.80
C PHE A 13 7.92 0.00 19.94
N THR A 14 8.16 -1.30 19.85
CA THR A 14 7.81 -2.26 20.90
C THR A 14 9.09 -2.88 21.45
N PRO A 15 9.32 -2.88 22.78
CA PRO A 15 10.45 -3.56 23.38
C PRO A 15 10.24 -5.07 23.33
N VAL A 16 11.19 -5.79 22.72
CA VAL A 16 11.19 -7.25 22.62
C VAL A 16 12.51 -7.77 23.19
N THR A 17 12.45 -8.89 23.91
CA THR A 17 13.65 -9.58 24.41
C THR A 17 14.01 -10.70 23.44
N ILE A 18 15.18 -10.61 22.83
CA ILE A 18 15.71 -11.64 21.91
C ILE A 18 17.04 -12.12 22.47
N ALA A 19 17.18 -13.43 22.66
CA ALA A 19 18.39 -14.05 23.21
C ALA A 19 18.90 -13.34 24.49
N GLY A 20 17.99 -12.99 25.40
CA GLY A 20 18.31 -12.32 26.66
C GLY A 20 18.62 -10.81 26.56
N ARG A 21 18.61 -10.21 25.37
CA ARG A 21 18.85 -8.76 25.17
C ARG A 21 17.56 -8.03 24.80
N LYS A 22 17.30 -6.91 25.47
CA LYS A 22 16.22 -5.99 25.10
C LYS A 22 16.59 -5.26 23.80
N ARG A 23 15.65 -5.23 22.86
CA ARG A 23 15.72 -4.54 21.56
C ARG A 23 14.41 -3.82 21.32
N LEU A 24 14.46 -2.67 20.64
CA LEU A 24 13.26 -1.98 20.17
C LEU A 24 12.98 -2.43 18.75
N MET A 25 11.83 -3.06 18.54
CA MET A 25 11.36 -3.49 17.22
C MET A 25 10.39 -2.48 16.65
N TRP A 26 10.47 -2.25 15.33
CA TRP A 26 9.56 -1.36 14.63
C TRP A 26 8.20 -2.04 14.47
N THR A 27 7.14 -1.40 14.96
CA THR A 27 5.77 -1.91 14.93
C THR A 27 4.83 -0.79 14.48
N THR A 28 4.51 -0.75 13.19
CA THR A 28 3.70 0.33 12.59
C THR A 28 2.23 0.28 13.04
N PHE A 29 1.65 -0.91 13.20
CA PHE A 29 0.23 -1.09 13.50
C PHE A 29 -0.04 -1.60 14.92
N THR A 30 0.38 -2.84 15.19
CA THR A 30 0.16 -3.52 16.46
C THR A 30 1.49 -4.02 17.03
N PRO A 31 1.65 -4.13 18.36
CA PRO A 31 2.86 -4.65 18.98
C PRO A 31 3.23 -6.08 18.54
N GLN A 32 2.26 -6.85 18.05
CA GLN A 32 2.43 -8.21 17.54
C GLN A 32 2.94 -8.25 16.09
N GLN A 33 2.80 -7.16 15.35
CA GLN A 33 3.22 -7.06 13.95
C GLN A 33 4.56 -6.31 13.87
N ILE A 34 5.63 -7.08 13.72
CA ILE A 34 6.99 -6.56 13.53
C ILE A 34 7.19 -6.27 12.04
N ASP A 35 7.58 -5.05 11.73
CA ASP A 35 7.89 -4.63 10.37
C ASP A 35 9.16 -5.35 9.85
N ILE A 36 9.05 -5.96 8.67
CA ILE A 36 10.18 -6.59 7.97
C ILE A 36 11.01 -5.53 7.27
N ASP A 37 12.34 -5.66 7.33
CA ASP A 37 13.25 -4.87 6.49
C ASP A 37 13.36 -5.49 5.09
N VAL A 38 12.58 -4.95 4.14
CA VAL A 38 12.51 -5.42 2.76
C VAL A 38 13.79 -5.13 1.95
N ARG A 39 14.72 -4.31 2.45
CA ARG A 39 16.02 -4.08 1.79
C ARG A 39 17.07 -5.10 2.20
N SER A 40 16.85 -5.80 3.31
CA SER A 40 17.75 -6.85 3.75
C SER A 40 17.63 -8.06 2.83
N ALA A 41 18.75 -8.73 2.54
CA ALA A 41 18.74 -10.00 1.79
C ALA A 41 17.74 -11.04 2.34
N PRO A 42 17.67 -11.29 3.67
CA PRO A 42 16.68 -12.23 4.20
C PRO A 42 15.23 -11.74 4.05
N GLY A 43 14.98 -10.43 4.16
CA GLY A 43 13.64 -9.87 3.98
C GLY A 43 13.15 -9.97 2.54
N ALA A 44 14.03 -9.69 1.57
CA ALA A 44 13.73 -9.88 0.15
C ALA A 44 13.47 -11.36 -0.18
N ALA A 45 14.33 -12.27 0.29
CA ALA A 45 14.16 -13.70 0.07
C ALA A 45 12.85 -14.24 0.68
N TYR A 46 12.44 -13.74 1.85
CA TYR A 46 11.16 -14.09 2.46
C TYR A 46 9.97 -13.67 1.59
N LEU A 47 10.01 -12.45 1.03
CA LEU A 47 8.95 -11.95 0.16
C LEU A 47 8.90 -12.70 -1.19
N GLU A 48 10.05 -13.00 -1.79
CA GLU A 48 10.12 -13.82 -3.00
C GLU A 48 9.54 -15.23 -2.75
N GLY A 49 9.90 -15.87 -1.64
CA GLY A 49 9.36 -17.19 -1.29
C GLY A 49 7.84 -17.20 -1.11
N ILE A 50 7.27 -16.10 -0.60
CA ILE A 50 5.80 -15.94 -0.54
C ILE A 50 5.22 -15.85 -1.95
N LEU A 51 5.81 -15.06 -2.85
CA LEU A 51 5.34 -14.96 -4.23
C LEU A 51 5.41 -16.30 -4.95
N ASP A 52 6.53 -17.02 -4.81
CA ASP A 52 6.71 -18.34 -5.41
C ASP A 52 5.65 -19.33 -4.89
N THR A 53 5.41 -19.36 -3.58
CA THR A 53 4.37 -20.22 -2.97
C THR A 53 2.97 -19.88 -3.50
N LEU A 54 2.66 -18.58 -3.68
CA LEU A 54 1.36 -18.15 -4.22
C LEU A 54 1.22 -18.50 -5.71
N ALA A 55 2.30 -18.40 -6.47
CA ALA A 55 2.35 -18.80 -7.87
C ALA A 55 2.15 -20.32 -8.03
N GLU A 56 2.81 -21.13 -7.20
CA GLU A 56 2.61 -22.59 -7.14
C GLU A 56 1.15 -22.96 -6.81
N ALA A 57 0.52 -22.20 -5.92
CA ALA A 57 -0.89 -22.33 -5.58
C ALA A 57 -1.85 -21.81 -6.68
N LYS A 58 -1.34 -21.30 -7.81
CA LYS A 58 -2.09 -20.73 -8.94
C LYS A 58 -2.99 -19.57 -8.53
N VAL A 59 -2.54 -18.75 -7.57
CA VAL A 59 -3.22 -17.52 -7.19
C VAL A 59 -3.16 -16.55 -8.35
N SER A 60 -4.29 -15.96 -8.73
CA SER A 60 -4.37 -15.03 -9.87
C SER A 60 -4.14 -13.57 -9.47
N MET A 61 -4.23 -13.24 -8.18
CA MET A 61 -4.10 -11.86 -7.70
C MET A 61 -3.54 -11.80 -6.29
N VAL A 62 -2.60 -10.88 -6.06
CA VAL A 62 -2.01 -10.61 -4.75
C VAL A 62 -2.37 -9.20 -4.30
N ARG A 63 -2.81 -9.08 -3.05
CA ARG A 63 -3.06 -7.79 -2.40
C ARG A 63 -1.83 -7.38 -1.59
N LEU A 64 -1.24 -6.23 -1.92
CA LEU A 64 -0.19 -5.63 -1.09
C LEU A 64 -0.83 -4.76 -0.02
N ASP A 65 -0.81 -5.28 1.19
CA ASP A 65 -1.28 -4.57 2.38
C ASP A 65 -0.18 -3.65 2.93
N ALA A 66 -0.55 -2.44 3.34
CA ALA A 66 0.33 -1.48 4.00
C ALA A 66 1.65 -1.17 3.26
N VAL A 67 1.71 -1.33 1.93
CA VAL A 67 2.95 -1.19 1.16
C VAL A 67 3.54 0.21 1.23
N GLY A 68 2.71 1.22 1.52
CA GLY A 68 3.14 2.60 1.74
C GLY A 68 4.16 2.77 2.89
N TYR A 69 4.20 1.82 3.84
CA TYR A 69 5.12 1.80 4.98
C TYR A 69 6.30 0.84 4.80
N ALA A 70 6.46 0.20 3.63
CA ALA A 70 7.47 -0.84 3.43
C ALA A 70 8.90 -0.32 3.65
N ILE A 71 9.22 0.88 3.14
CA ILE A 71 10.55 1.48 3.23
C ILE A 71 10.62 2.51 4.37
N LYS A 72 11.63 2.34 5.24
CA LYS A 72 11.92 3.23 6.37
C LYS A 72 13.19 4.01 6.07
N THR A 73 13.06 5.32 5.89
CA THR A 73 14.19 6.21 5.58
C THR A 73 14.34 7.25 6.69
N PRO A 74 15.49 7.30 7.40
CA PRO A 74 15.75 8.29 8.44
C PRO A 74 15.55 9.72 7.93
N GLY A 75 14.90 10.57 8.73
CA GLY A 75 14.65 11.97 8.37
C GLY A 75 13.44 12.20 7.46
N THR A 76 12.80 11.15 6.94
CA THR A 76 11.57 11.24 6.14
C THR A 76 10.35 10.79 6.94
N SER A 77 9.17 10.95 6.34
CA SER A 77 7.92 10.41 6.89
C SER A 77 7.83 8.88 6.87
N SER A 78 8.72 8.20 6.15
CA SER A 78 8.68 6.75 5.94
C SER A 78 7.33 6.26 5.39
N PHE A 79 6.62 7.15 4.70
CA PHE A 79 5.34 6.87 4.07
C PHE A 79 5.35 7.44 2.66
N MET A 80 5.12 6.58 1.67
CA MET A 80 5.01 6.98 0.25
C MET A 80 6.22 7.77 -0.27
N THR A 81 7.44 7.36 0.13
CA THR A 81 8.68 7.97 -0.38
C THR A 81 9.01 7.46 -1.78
N PRO A 82 9.85 8.16 -2.56
CA PRO A 82 10.28 7.69 -3.88
C PRO A 82 10.84 6.25 -3.87
N GLU A 83 11.53 5.87 -2.80
CA GLU A 83 12.05 4.52 -2.61
C GLU A 83 10.93 3.48 -2.43
N THR A 84 9.85 3.84 -1.73
CA THR A 84 8.66 2.99 -1.62
C THR A 84 8.01 2.77 -2.98
N PHE A 85 7.91 3.81 -3.82
CA PHE A 85 7.40 3.67 -5.19
C PHE A 85 8.25 2.72 -6.03
N ALA A 86 9.58 2.89 -6.00
CA ALA A 86 10.50 2.00 -6.72
C ALA A 86 10.42 0.55 -6.20
N PHE A 87 10.17 0.36 -4.91
CA PHE A 87 9.92 -0.97 -4.35
C PHE A 87 8.62 -1.59 -4.89
N ILE A 88 7.52 -0.83 -4.91
CA ILE A 88 6.22 -1.28 -5.44
C ILE A 88 6.38 -1.69 -6.90
N GLU A 89 7.02 -0.85 -7.72
CA GLU A 89 7.23 -1.12 -9.14
C GLU A 89 7.99 -2.44 -9.38
N ARG A 90 9.12 -2.64 -8.67
CA ARG A 90 9.89 -3.90 -8.77
C ARG A 90 9.09 -5.10 -8.32
N PHE A 91 8.37 -4.97 -7.21
CA PHE A 91 7.56 -6.06 -6.66
C PHE A 91 6.40 -6.44 -7.60
N THR A 92 5.74 -5.44 -8.19
CA THR A 92 4.68 -5.64 -9.18
C THR A 92 5.22 -6.27 -10.46
N ALA A 93 6.37 -5.83 -10.96
CA ALA A 93 7.00 -6.45 -12.13
C ALA A 93 7.29 -7.95 -11.87
N ARG A 94 7.84 -8.28 -10.70
CA ARG A 94 8.11 -9.65 -10.30
C ARG A 94 6.84 -10.50 -10.21
N ALA A 95 5.78 -9.99 -9.60
CA ALA A 95 4.50 -10.70 -9.53
C ALA A 95 3.88 -10.94 -10.91
N ARG A 96 4.02 -10.00 -11.85
CA ARG A 96 3.56 -10.15 -13.25
C ARG A 96 4.34 -11.24 -14.00
N GLU A 97 5.65 -11.36 -13.78
CA GLU A 97 6.45 -12.46 -14.35
C GLU A 97 5.93 -13.84 -13.91
N LEU A 98 5.39 -13.93 -12.70
CA LEU A 98 4.77 -15.13 -12.16
C LEU A 98 3.29 -15.30 -12.56
N GLY A 99 2.76 -14.39 -13.39
CA GLY A 99 1.38 -14.45 -13.90
C GLY A 99 0.32 -13.95 -12.91
N MET A 100 0.69 -13.13 -11.92
CA MET A 100 -0.22 -12.59 -10.91
C MET A 100 -0.51 -11.10 -11.12
N ASP A 101 -1.79 -10.72 -11.00
CA ASP A 101 -2.20 -9.32 -10.92
C ASP A 101 -1.88 -8.74 -9.52
N VAL A 102 -1.43 -7.49 -9.44
CA VAL A 102 -1.18 -6.83 -8.15
C VAL A 102 -2.23 -5.77 -7.83
N LEU A 103 -2.86 -5.92 -6.66
CA LEU A 103 -3.77 -4.96 -6.07
C LEU A 103 -3.09 -4.24 -4.90
N VAL A 104 -2.96 -2.92 -4.98
CA VAL A 104 -2.34 -2.13 -3.91
C VAL A 104 -3.38 -1.44 -3.04
N GLU A 105 -3.26 -1.67 -1.73
CA GLU A 105 -4.00 -0.98 -0.69
C GLU A 105 -3.14 0.15 -0.14
N VAL A 106 -3.46 1.40 -0.51
CA VAL A 106 -2.81 2.57 0.05
C VAL A 106 -3.84 3.64 0.39
N HIS A 107 -3.98 3.89 1.68
CA HIS A 107 -4.70 5.04 2.23
C HIS A 107 -3.82 6.29 2.22
N ALA A 108 -3.60 6.89 1.04
CA ALA A 108 -2.84 8.13 0.89
C ALA A 108 -3.69 9.28 0.29
N HIS A 109 -3.11 10.48 0.25
CA HIS A 109 -3.69 11.62 -0.48
C HIS A 109 -3.91 11.26 -1.95
N TYR A 110 -4.95 11.84 -2.57
CA TYR A 110 -5.41 11.49 -3.93
C TYR A 110 -4.28 11.48 -4.98
N GLU A 111 -3.37 12.44 -4.93
CA GLU A 111 -2.24 12.54 -5.88
C GLU A 111 -1.29 11.33 -5.80
N SER A 112 -1.04 10.84 -4.58
CA SER A 112 -0.25 9.62 -4.38
C SER A 112 -0.97 8.39 -4.92
N GLN A 113 -2.32 8.34 -4.82
CA GLN A 113 -3.10 7.23 -5.38
C GLN A 113 -3.07 7.20 -6.91
N VAL A 114 -3.17 8.37 -7.56
CA VAL A 114 -3.05 8.47 -9.02
C VAL A 114 -1.69 7.96 -9.48
N ARG A 115 -0.61 8.37 -8.81
CA ARG A 115 0.75 7.93 -9.12
C ARG A 115 0.98 6.43 -8.90
N ILE A 116 0.37 5.84 -7.87
CA ILE A 116 0.40 4.37 -7.69
C ILE A 116 -0.35 3.69 -8.83
N GLY A 117 -1.49 4.24 -9.26
CA GLY A 117 -2.33 3.67 -10.31
C GLY A 117 -1.64 3.54 -11.67
N GLU A 118 -0.57 4.29 -11.93
CA GLU A 118 0.27 4.14 -13.11
C GLU A 118 1.25 2.95 -13.01
N LEU A 119 1.60 2.55 -11.78
CA LEU A 119 2.62 1.53 -11.51
C LEU A 119 2.03 0.13 -11.29
N VAL A 120 0.76 0.05 -10.89
CA VAL A 120 0.11 -1.20 -10.44
C VAL A 120 -1.14 -1.49 -11.24
N ASP A 121 -1.55 -2.76 -11.30
CA ASP A 121 -2.70 -3.18 -12.12
C ASP A 121 -4.02 -2.65 -11.56
N ARG A 122 -4.14 -2.62 -10.22
CA ARG A 122 -5.35 -2.15 -9.53
C ARG A 122 -5.01 -1.40 -8.24
N VAL A 123 -5.72 -0.29 -7.99
CA VAL A 123 -5.69 0.46 -6.73
C VAL A 123 -7.09 0.47 -6.13
N TYR A 124 -7.19 0.31 -4.80
CA TYR A 124 -8.47 0.47 -4.11
C TYR A 124 -8.98 1.91 -4.19
N ASP A 125 -10.23 2.07 -4.62
CA ASP A 125 -10.91 3.37 -4.56
C ASP A 125 -11.48 3.59 -3.15
N PHE A 126 -10.70 4.26 -2.31
CA PHE A 126 -11.13 4.65 -0.96
C PHE A 126 -12.02 5.91 -0.94
N ALA A 127 -12.21 6.60 -2.07
CA ALA A 127 -13.09 7.76 -2.15
C ALA A 127 -14.56 7.34 -2.28
N LEU A 128 -14.87 6.29 -3.05
CA LEU A 128 -16.23 5.84 -3.31
C LEU A 128 -17.03 5.44 -2.04
N PRO A 129 -16.47 4.68 -1.08
CA PRO A 129 -17.19 4.33 0.14
C PRO A 129 -17.56 5.57 0.97
N ARG A 130 -16.64 6.55 1.08
CA ARG A 130 -16.89 7.82 1.77
C ARG A 130 -18.07 8.57 1.13
N TRP A 131 -18.12 8.60 -0.20
CA TRP A 131 -19.18 9.29 -0.93
C TRP A 131 -20.53 8.58 -0.82
N CYS A 132 -20.54 7.25 -0.85
CA CYS A 132 -21.77 6.46 -0.68
C CYS A 132 -22.35 6.61 0.73
N CYS A 133 -21.51 6.62 1.77
CA CYS A 133 -21.96 6.85 3.14
C CYS A 133 -22.51 8.27 3.35
N THR A 134 -21.90 9.30 2.75
CA THR A 134 -22.41 10.68 2.83
C THR A 134 -23.73 10.89 2.06
N ARG A 135 -24.09 10.01 1.11
CA ARG A 135 -25.39 10.07 0.40
C ARG A 135 -26.57 9.56 1.23
N ARG A 136 -26.35 8.94 2.40
CA ARG A 136 -27.46 8.56 3.31
C ARG A 136 -27.98 9.72 4.17
N THR A 137 -27.30 10.86 4.17
CA THR A 137 -27.84 12.12 4.71
C THR A 137 -28.37 12.97 3.56
N PRO A 138 -29.62 13.49 3.62
CA PRO A 138 -30.19 14.26 2.54
C PRO A 138 -29.50 15.62 2.48
N VAL A 139 -28.55 15.79 1.57
CA VAL A 139 -28.04 17.10 1.18
C VAL A 139 -28.28 17.27 -0.32
N THR A 140 -29.04 18.32 -0.60
CA THR A 140 -29.50 18.88 -1.87
C THR A 140 -28.57 18.70 -3.07
N SER A 141 -29.20 18.42 -4.21
CA SER A 141 -28.72 17.76 -5.43
C SER A 141 -27.80 18.54 -6.39
N ALA A 142 -27.17 19.64 -5.98
CA ALA A 142 -26.52 20.55 -6.95
C ALA A 142 -25.04 20.25 -7.29
N ARG A 143 -24.28 19.51 -6.46
CA ARG A 143 -22.83 19.26 -6.70
C ARG A 143 -22.50 17.90 -7.34
N CYS A 144 -23.51 17.14 -7.75
CA CYS A 144 -23.35 15.74 -8.17
C CYS A 144 -22.83 15.54 -9.61
N GLY A 145 -22.92 16.56 -10.47
CA GLY A 145 -22.70 16.40 -11.92
C GLY A 145 -21.24 16.43 -12.39
N THR A 146 -20.32 17.00 -11.61
CA THR A 146 -18.97 17.33 -12.12
C THR A 146 -17.93 16.26 -11.79
N GLY A 147 -18.03 15.59 -10.63
CA GLY A 147 -17.05 14.57 -10.22
C GLY A 147 -17.23 13.19 -10.89
N CYS A 148 -18.47 12.82 -11.23
CA CYS A 148 -18.76 11.49 -11.79
C CYS A 148 -18.25 11.31 -13.23
N ARG A 149 -18.12 12.40 -14.00
CA ARG A 149 -17.61 12.34 -15.38
C ARG A 149 -16.10 12.06 -15.44
N SER A 150 -15.32 12.59 -14.51
CA SER A 150 -13.86 12.41 -14.49
C SER A 150 -13.45 10.96 -14.25
N ALA A 151 -14.14 10.26 -13.32
CA ALA A 151 -13.86 8.85 -13.02
C ALA A 151 -14.32 7.88 -14.14
N ALA A 152 -15.37 8.23 -14.89
CA ALA A 152 -15.85 7.44 -16.02
C ALA A 152 -14.94 7.59 -17.26
N GLN A 153 -14.31 8.75 -17.48
CA GLN A 153 -13.42 8.98 -18.61
C GLN A 153 -12.10 8.20 -18.52
N LEU A 154 -11.60 7.91 -17.32
CA LEU A 154 -10.40 7.09 -17.11
C LEU A 154 -10.61 5.60 -17.43
N ARG A 155 -11.85 5.10 -17.39
CA ARG A 155 -12.15 3.68 -17.70
C ARG A 155 -12.24 3.36 -19.19
N HIS A 156 -12.34 4.36 -20.07
CA HIS A 156 -12.58 4.15 -21.49
C HIS A 156 -11.35 4.32 -22.41
N ARG A 157 -10.18 4.74 -21.90
CA ARG A 157 -8.98 4.96 -22.74
C ARG A 157 -7.96 3.81 -22.77
N SER A 158 -8.15 2.76 -21.99
CA SER A 158 -7.19 1.63 -21.91
C SER A 158 -7.71 0.29 -22.43
N ARG A 159 -8.80 0.30 -23.22
CA ARG A 159 -9.29 -0.90 -23.92
C ARG A 159 -9.71 -0.58 -25.34
N THR A 160 -8.77 -0.72 -26.28
CA THR A 160 -8.95 -1.33 -27.61
C THR A 160 -7.67 -1.16 -28.45
N PRO A 161 -7.46 -2.06 -29.42
CA PRO A 161 -6.67 -3.29 -29.33
C PRO A 161 -5.14 -3.08 -29.38
#